data_AF-A0ABD8B4Q7-F1
#
_entry.id   AF-A0ABD8B4Q7-F1
#
_cell.length_a   1.000
_cell.length_b   1.000
_cell.length_c   1.000
_cell.angle_alpha   90.00
_cell.angle_beta   90.00
_cell.angle_gamma   90.00
#
_symmetry.space_group_name_H-M   'P 1'
#
loop_
_entity.id
_entity.type
_entity.pdbx_description
1 polymer ?
#
loop_
_entity_poly.entity_id
_entity_poly.type
_entity_poly.pdbx_seq_one_letter_code
_entity_poly.pdbx_strand_id
1 'polypeptide(L)' 'MHFGTAEEVRDQRAVTLAEAYARHPERFGRRPRPPRIPQQAWINDPAKRREPAPQIS' A
#
# COMPACT_ATOMS: atom_id res chain seq x y z
N MET A 1 3.51 2.88 -19.95
CA MET A 1 3.46 4.00 -18.99
C MET A 1 2.08 3.95 -18.31
N HIS A 2 1.98 3.49 -17.06
CA HIS A 2 0.70 3.47 -16.32
C HIS A 2 0.62 4.73 -15.43
N PHE A 3 0.16 5.83 -16.01
CA PHE A 3 -0.13 7.04 -15.26
C PHE A 3 -1.65 7.06 -15.00
N GLY A 4 -2.07 7.01 -13.73
CA GLY A 4 -3.46 7.29 -13.33
C GLY A 4 -4.20 6.20 -12.54
N THR A 5 -3.84 4.93 -12.64
CA THR A 5 -4.63 3.85 -12.00
C THR A 5 -4.50 3.81 -10.47
N ALA A 6 -3.46 4.43 -9.90
CA ALA A 6 -3.27 4.45 -8.45
C ALA A 6 -4.38 5.20 -7.71
N GLU A 7 -4.89 6.30 -8.31
CA GLU A 7 -6.00 7.07 -7.76
C GLU A 7 -7.31 6.31 -7.92
N GLU A 8 -7.57 5.75 -9.10
CA GLU A 8 -8.76 4.92 -9.36
C GLU A 8 -8.85 3.71 -8.40
N VAL A 9 -7.73 3.00 -8.19
CA VAL A 9 -7.66 1.90 -7.22
C VAL A 9 -7.91 2.40 -5.79
N ARG A 10 -7.43 3.60 -5.45
CA ARG A 10 -7.67 4.20 -4.14
C ARG A 10 -9.14 4.57 -3.94
N ASP A 11 -9.80 5.08 -4.96
CA ASP A 11 -11.22 5.43 -4.93
C ASP A 11 -12.10 4.19 -4.82
N GLN A 12 -11.80 3.15 -5.58
CA GLN A 12 -12.50 1.87 -5.47
C GLN A 12 -12.36 1.27 -4.06
N ARG A 13 -11.17 1.36 -3.46
CA ARG A 13 -10.95 0.95 -2.06
C ARG A 13 -11.78 1.79 -1.08
N ALA A 14 -11.96 3.09 -1.34
CA ALA A 14 -12.79 3.94 -0.49
C ALA A 14 -14.25 3.46 -0.47
N VAL A 15 -14.80 3.12 -1.64
CA VAL A 15 -16.15 2.57 -1.78
C VAL A 15 -16.29 1.25 -1.02
N THR A 16 -15.38 0.30 -1.26
CA THR A 16 -15.41 -1.01 -0.60
C THR A 16 -15.34 -0.89 0.93
N LEU A 17 -14.47 -0.02 1.45
CA LEU A 17 -14.34 0.21 2.90
C LEU A 17 -15.60 0.86 3.48
N ALA A 18 -16.23 1.79 2.77
CA ALA A 18 -17.47 2.42 3.20
C ALA A 18 -18.62 1.41 3.28
N GLU A 19 -18.77 0.55 2.28
CA GLU A 19 -19.79 -0.51 2.29
C GLU A 19 -19.55 -1.54 3.39
N ALA A 20 -18.30 -1.98 3.58
CA ALA A 20 -17.95 -2.92 4.62
C ALA A 20 -18.25 -2.36 6.02
N TYR A 21 -17.93 -1.08 6.24
CA TYR A 21 -18.24 -0.39 7.49
C TYR A 21 -19.75 -0.22 7.69
N ALA A 22 -20.51 0.06 6.63
CA ALA A 22 -21.96 0.19 6.73
C ALA A 22 -22.66 -1.14 7.08
N ARG A 23 -22.16 -2.27 6.57
CA ARG A 23 -22.72 -3.61 6.86
C ARG A 23 -22.37 -4.10 8.27
N HIS A 24 -21.15 -3.83 8.74
CA HIS A 24 -20.62 -4.42 9.97
C HIS A 24 -19.78 -3.42 10.78
N PRO A 25 -20.36 -2.32 11.29
CA PRO A 25 -19.60 -1.30 12.01
C PRO A 25 -18.89 -1.85 13.26
N GLU A 26 -19.46 -2.87 13.92
CA GLU A 26 -18.92 -3.53 15.11
C GLU A 26 -17.57 -4.24 14.88
N ARG A 27 -17.27 -4.59 13.62
CA ARG A 27 -15.99 -5.23 13.25
C ARG A 27 -14.85 -4.22 13.13
N PHE A 28 -15.14 -2.92 13.22
CA PHE A 28 -14.16 -1.85 13.08
C PHE A 28 -14.10 -0.99 14.34
N GLY A 29 -12.94 -0.94 14.99
CA GLY A 29 -12.73 -0.02 16.13
C GLY A 29 -12.83 1.47 15.76
N ARG A 30 -12.73 1.81 14.47
CA ARG A 30 -12.96 3.16 13.91
C ARG A 30 -13.30 3.06 12.42
N ARG A 31 -13.92 4.11 11.86
CA ARG A 31 -14.21 4.17 10.41
C ARG A 31 -12.93 3.98 9.58
N PRO A 32 -12.86 2.97 8.70
CA PRO A 32 -11.67 2.70 7.89
C PRO A 32 -11.49 3.75 6.79
N ARG A 33 -10.23 3.96 6.38
CA ARG A 33 -9.86 4.86 5.26
C ARG A 33 -8.77 4.19 4.41
N PRO A 34 -8.80 4.33 3.08
CA PRO A 34 -7.74 3.78 2.24
C PRO A 34 -6.39 4.45 2.54
N PRO A 35 -5.25 3.72 2.44
CA PRO A 35 -3.92 4.25 2.70
C PRO A 35 -3.50 5.24 1.61
N ARG A 36 -2.82 6.33 2.01
CA ARG A 36 -2.29 7.33 1.07
C ARG A 36 -1.37 6.66 0.05
N ILE A 37 -1.42 7.13 -1.20
CA ILE A 37 -0.50 6.66 -2.24
C ILE A 37 0.91 7.12 -1.86
N PRO A 38 1.90 6.21 -1.76
CA PRO A 38 3.26 6.60 -1.46
C PRO A 38 3.86 7.36 -2.65
N GLN A 39 4.71 8.36 -2.35
CA GLN A 39 5.44 9.11 -3.40
C GLN A 39 6.51 8.25 -4.07
N GLN A 40 7.12 7.32 -3.33
CA GLN A 40 8.08 6.33 -3.82
C GLN A 40 7.84 4.99 -3.12
N ALA A 41 7.99 3.90 -3.88
CA ALA A 41 7.93 2.54 -3.38
C ALA A 41 8.96 1.67 -4.10
N TRP A 42 9.71 0.86 -3.34
CA TRP A 42 10.68 -0.09 -3.87
C TRP A 42 10.28 -1.51 -3.47
N ILE A 43 10.25 -2.43 -4.44
CA ILE A 43 10.07 -3.87 -4.18
C ILE A 43 11.41 -4.51 -3.77
N ASN A 44 12.50 -3.99 -4.32
CA ASN A 44 13.88 -4.34 -3.95
C ASN A 44 14.69 -3.06 -3.89
N ASP A 45 14.86 -2.51 -2.69
CA ASP A 45 15.66 -1.30 -2.48
C ASP A 45 17.15 -1.63 -2.67
N PRO A 46 17.81 -1.09 -3.71
CA PRO A 46 19.22 -1.38 -3.94
C PRO A 46 20.12 -0.86 -2.82
N ALA A 47 19.72 0.17 -2.07
CA ALA A 47 20.48 0.69 -0.93
C ALA A 47 20.40 -0.24 0.30
N LYS A 48 19.41 -1.14 0.35
CA LYS A 48 19.27 -2.15 1.42
C LYS A 48 19.88 -3.50 1.08
N ARG A 49 20.31 -3.71 -0.17
CA ARG A 49 21.18 -4.84 -0.49
C ARG A 49 22.57 -4.53 0.06
N ARG A 50 22.82 -4.91 1.32
CA ARG A 50 24.19 -5.08 1.82
C ARG A 50 24.92 -5.96 0.82
N GLU A 51 25.98 -5.42 0.23
CA GLU A 51 26.93 -6.18 -0.56
C GLU A 51 27.53 -7.26 0.36
N PRO A 52 27.50 -8.54 -0.02
CA PRO A 52 28.22 -9.55 0.74
C PRO A 52 29.71 -9.17 0.70
N ALA A 53 30.36 -9.12 1.87
CA ALA A 53 31.79 -8.86 1.96
C ALA A 53 32.54 -9.83 1.03
N PRO A 54 33.59 -9.37 0.31
CA PRO A 54 34.35 -10.26 -0.56
C PRO A 54 34.91 -11.39 0.29
N GLN A 55 34.44 -12.61 0.00
CA GLN A 55 34.98 -13.83 0.56
C GLN A 55 36.30 -14.08 -0.17
N ILE A 56 37.39 -13.54 0.37
CA ILE A 56 38.74 -13.87 -0.08
C ILE A 56 39.01 -15.29 0.45
N SER A 57 39.25 -16.24 -0.46
CA SER A 57 39.75 -17.57 -0.16
C SER A 57 40.98 -17.88 -0.99
#